data_AF-A0A7V9F8C5-F1
#
_entry.id   AF-A0A7V9F8C5-F1
#
_cell.length_a   1.000
_cell.length_b   1.000
_cell.length_c   1.000
_cell.angle_alpha   90.00
_cell.angle_beta   90.00
_cell.angle_gamma   90.00
#
_symmetry.space_group_name_H-M   'P 1'
#
loop_
_entity.id
_entity.type
_entity.pdbx_description
1 polymer ?
#
loop_
_entity_poly.entity_id
_entity_poly.type
_entity_poly.pdbx_seq_one_letter_code
_entity_poly.pdbx_strand_id
1 'polypeptide(L)'
;MRCPYCGSQDTRVLDSRDIRDGEQIRRRRECAACSRRFTTYETVEQRDLIVVKRDGRRERFDPRKLRDKLHISLTKRPVPVETVDRIVRETEAEMLDSGMSEVPSTWIGETVLGKLRDVDAVAYIRFASVYREFRDLDDWRREFALLDSPKSEVDR
;
A
#
# COMPACT_ATOMS: atom_id res chain seq x y z
N MET A 1 -13.16 -8.18 -26.73
CA MET A 1 -11.74 -8.55 -26.99
C MET A 1 -11.63 -8.95 -28.45
N ARG A 2 -10.60 -8.51 -29.19
CA ARG A 2 -10.47 -8.84 -30.62
C ARG A 2 -9.89 -10.25 -30.81
N CYS A 3 -10.42 -10.98 -31.78
CA CYS A 3 -9.91 -12.28 -32.19
C CYS A 3 -8.50 -12.13 -32.78
N PRO A 4 -7.49 -12.85 -32.28
CA PRO A 4 -6.11 -12.72 -32.76
C PRO A 4 -5.91 -13.28 -34.18
N TYR A 5 -6.88 -14.03 -34.71
CA TYR A 5 -6.76 -14.68 -36.02
C TYR A 5 -7.43 -13.92 -37.16
N CYS A 6 -8.54 -13.24 -36.89
CA CYS A 6 -9.32 -12.53 -37.92
C CYS A 6 -9.68 -11.09 -37.54
N GLY A 7 -9.29 -10.61 -36.35
CA GLY A 7 -9.52 -9.23 -35.91
C GLY A 7 -10.96 -8.88 -35.49
N SER A 8 -11.93 -9.79 -35.66
CA SER A 8 -13.33 -9.58 -35.26
C SER A 8 -13.44 -9.33 -33.75
N GLN A 9 -14.37 -8.46 -33.34
CA GLN A 9 -14.68 -8.18 -31.94
C GLN A 9 -15.68 -9.19 -31.35
N ASP A 10 -16.33 -9.99 -32.21
CA ASP A 10 -17.34 -10.95 -31.82
C ASP A 10 -16.69 -12.24 -31.29
N THR A 11 -16.54 -12.28 -29.97
CA THR A 11 -15.90 -13.38 -29.25
C THR A 11 -16.70 -13.71 -28.01
N ARG A 12 -16.94 -15.00 -27.78
CA ARG A 12 -17.68 -15.53 -26.62
C ARG A 12 -16.75 -16.21 -25.65
N VAL A 13 -16.97 -16.03 -24.35
CA VAL A 13 -16.28 -16.78 -23.28
C VAL A 13 -16.93 -18.15 -23.15
N LEU A 14 -16.13 -19.21 -23.21
CA LEU A 14 -16.55 -20.61 -23.06
C LEU A 14 -16.29 -21.16 -21.66
N ASP A 15 -15.15 -20.82 -21.07
CA ASP A 15 -14.68 -21.34 -19.77
C ASP A 15 -13.88 -20.24 -19.07
N SER A 16 -14.10 -20.06 -17.77
CA SER A 16 -13.39 -19.09 -16.92
C SER A 16 -12.89 -19.83 -15.68
N ARG A 17 -11.61 -19.71 -15.38
CA ARG A 17 -10.99 -20.33 -14.19
C ARG A 17 -10.06 -19.34 -13.51
N ASP A 18 -10.09 -19.34 -12.19
CA ASP A 18 -9.15 -18.59 -11.36
C ASP A 18 -7.84 -19.38 -11.26
N ILE A 19 -6.72 -18.67 -11.38
CA ILE A 19 -5.36 -19.19 -11.33
C ILE A 19 -4.57 -18.29 -10.37
N ARG A 20 -3.58 -18.88 -9.65
CA ARG A 20 -2.78 -18.19 -8.63
C ARG A 20 -3.64 -17.60 -7.50
N ASP A 21 -4.42 -18.43 -6.82
CA ASP A 21 -5.27 -18.01 -5.68
C ASP A 21 -6.11 -16.74 -5.93
N GLY A 22 -6.62 -16.58 -7.16
CA GLY A 22 -7.50 -15.45 -7.53
C GLY A 22 -6.78 -14.22 -8.10
N GLU A 23 -5.45 -14.21 -8.22
CA GLU A 23 -4.70 -13.08 -8.81
C GLU A 23 -4.84 -12.98 -10.34
N GLN A 24 -5.19 -14.09 -11.00
CA GLN A 24 -5.32 -14.14 -12.46
C GLN A 24 -6.54 -14.97 -12.88
N ILE A 25 -7.31 -14.46 -13.83
CA ILE A 25 -8.43 -15.18 -14.43
C ILE A 25 -8.05 -15.63 -15.83
N ARG A 26 -8.07 -16.94 -16.08
CA ARG A 26 -7.89 -17.52 -17.42
C ARG A 26 -9.26 -17.73 -18.05
N ARG A 27 -9.48 -17.11 -19.20
CA ARG A 27 -10.70 -17.26 -20.00
C ARG A 27 -10.41 -17.93 -21.33
N ARG A 28 -11.10 -19.03 -21.64
CA ARG A 28 -11.13 -19.63 -22.98
C ARG A 28 -12.22 -18.93 -23.78
N ARG A 29 -11.86 -18.38 -24.93
CA ARG A 29 -12.76 -17.68 -25.85
C ARG A 29 -12.86 -18.39 -27.19
N GLU A 30 -13.99 -18.22 -27.86
CA GLU A 30 -14.24 -18.64 -29.24
C GLU A 30 -14.71 -17.44 -30.06
N CYS A 31 -14.18 -17.28 -31.27
CA CYS A 31 -14.63 -16.23 -32.18
C CYS A 31 -15.83 -16.70 -33.00
N ALA A 32 -16.90 -15.91 -33.03
CA ALA A 32 -18.10 -16.24 -33.80
C ALA A 32 -17.87 -16.15 -35.34
N ALA A 33 -16.90 -15.35 -35.79
CA ALA A 33 -16.64 -15.13 -37.21
C ALA A 33 -15.76 -16.20 -37.87
N CYS A 34 -14.80 -16.79 -37.13
CA CYS A 34 -13.88 -17.79 -37.68
C CYS A 34 -13.84 -19.11 -36.89
N SER A 35 -14.68 -19.25 -35.87
CA SER A 35 -14.81 -20.43 -34.99
C SER A 35 -13.53 -20.86 -34.28
N ARG A 36 -12.47 -20.05 -34.34
CA ARG A 36 -11.20 -20.35 -33.66
C ARG A 36 -11.28 -20.01 -32.19
N ARG A 37 -10.63 -20.85 -31.39
CA ARG A 37 -10.56 -20.72 -29.94
C ARG A 37 -9.20 -20.21 -29.50
N PHE A 38 -9.19 -19.25 -28.59
CA PHE A 38 -7.99 -18.67 -28.00
C PHE A 38 -8.17 -18.46 -26.49
N THR A 39 -7.07 -18.27 -25.77
CA THR A 39 -7.09 -18.11 -24.32
C THR A 39 -6.60 -16.72 -23.98
N THR A 40 -7.28 -16.06 -23.04
CA THR A 40 -6.89 -14.75 -22.52
C THR A 40 -6.65 -14.86 -21.03
N TYR A 41 -5.64 -14.18 -20.55
CA TYR A 41 -5.34 -14.07 -19.13
C TYR A 41 -5.66 -12.64 -18.71
N GLU A 42 -6.54 -12.50 -17.74
CA GLU A 42 -6.88 -11.23 -17.10
C GLU A 42 -6.13 -11.21 -15.76
N THR A 43 -5.31 -10.18 -15.55
CA THR A 43 -4.57 -9.98 -14.31
C THR A 43 -4.92 -8.59 -13.79
N VAL A 44 -5.02 -8.45 -12.48
CA VAL A 44 -5.17 -7.14 -11.84
C VAL A 44 -3.94 -6.31 -12.17
N GLU A 45 -4.13 -5.17 -12.83
CA GLU A 45 -3.05 -4.21 -13.03
C GLU A 45 -2.72 -3.56 -11.68
N GLN A 46 -1.65 -4.05 -11.04
CA GLN A 46 -1.10 -3.38 -9.87
C GLN A 46 -0.46 -2.07 -10.33
N ARG A 47 -0.99 -0.94 -9.86
CA ARG A 47 -0.34 0.35 -10.06
C ARG A 47 1.01 0.31 -9.32
N ASP A 48 2.10 0.47 -10.08
CA ASP A 48 3.44 0.58 -9.50
C ASP A 48 3.53 1.88 -8.69
N LEU A 49 3.43 1.78 -7.36
CA LEU A 49 3.67 2.91 -6.46
C LEU A 49 5.16 3.22 -6.42
N ILE A 50 5.53 4.45 -6.79
CA ILE A 50 6.91 4.93 -6.67
C ILE A 50 7.04 5.77 -5.40
N VAL A 51 8.08 5.50 -4.62
CA VAL A 51 8.42 6.28 -3.43
C VAL A 51 9.62 7.18 -3.72
N VAL A 52 9.47 8.47 -3.43
CA VAL A 52 10.55 9.45 -3.47
C VAL A 52 11.19 9.57 -2.09
N LYS A 53 12.43 9.11 -1.96
CA LYS A 53 13.23 9.17 -0.73
C LYS A 53 13.73 10.59 -0.47
N ARG A 54 14.16 10.88 0.76
CA ARG A 54 14.67 12.22 1.15
C ARG A 54 15.88 12.69 0.36
N ASP A 55 16.72 11.75 -0.03
CA ASP A 55 17.88 11.95 -0.92
C ASP A 55 17.48 12.18 -2.39
N GLY A 56 16.18 12.21 -2.70
CA GLY A 56 15.64 12.35 -4.06
C GLY A 56 15.60 11.05 -4.86
N ARG A 57 16.10 9.94 -4.31
CA ARG A 57 16.09 8.64 -4.98
C ARG A 57 14.67 8.11 -5.12
N ARG A 58 14.36 7.55 -6.28
CA ARG A 58 13.10 6.86 -6.55
C ARG A 58 13.27 5.36 -6.40
N GLU A 59 12.37 4.73 -5.63
CA GLU A 59 12.30 3.28 -5.53
C GLU A 59 10.85 2.81 -5.60
N ARG A 60 10.60 1.59 -6.07
CA ARG A 60 9.27 0.98 -5.97
C ARG A 60 8.91 0.82 -4.49
N PHE A 61 7.66 1.09 -4.15
CA PHE A 61 7.13 0.80 -2.83
C PHE A 61 7.25 -0.71 -2.57
N ASP A 62 7.81 -1.05 -1.40
CA ASP A 62 7.90 -2.42 -0.93
C ASP A 62 7.26 -2.48 0.46
N PRO A 63 6.07 -3.09 0.59
CA PRO A 63 5.36 -3.23 1.86
C PRO A 63 6.22 -3.91 2.95
N ARG A 64 7.15 -4.78 2.57
CA ARG A 64 8.02 -5.50 3.51
C ARG A 64 8.95 -4.52 4.24
N LYS A 65 9.51 -3.53 3.53
CA LYS A 65 10.37 -2.50 4.13
C LYS A 65 9.63 -1.69 5.21
N LEU A 66 8.36 -1.37 4.98
CA LEU A 66 7.55 -0.65 5.95
C LEU A 66 7.21 -1.55 7.16
N ARG A 67 6.78 -2.78 6.89
CA ARG A 67 6.48 -3.78 7.93
C ARG A 67 7.67 -4.01 8.86
N ASP A 68 8.87 -4.14 8.33
CA ASP A 68 10.07 -4.41 9.12
C ASP A 68 10.42 -3.21 10.03
N LYS A 69 10.27 -1.97 9.54
CA LYS A 69 10.43 -0.75 10.35
C LYS A 69 9.39 -0.66 11.47
N LEU A 70 8.16 -1.06 11.20
CA LEU A 70 7.11 -1.14 12.22
C LEU A 70 7.42 -2.18 13.29
N HIS A 71 7.90 -3.37 12.91
CA HIS A 71 8.29 -4.42 13.86
C HIS A 71 9.40 -3.95 14.80
N ILE A 72 10.41 -3.26 14.28
CA ILE A 72 11.49 -2.68 15.10
C ILE A 72 10.91 -1.69 16.12
N SER A 73 9.98 -0.83 15.68
CA SER A 73 9.36 0.18 16.56
C SER A 73 8.47 -0.45 17.64
N LEU A 74 7.77 -1.53 17.30
CA LEU A 74 6.85 -2.27 18.17
C LEU A 74 7.53 -3.37 19.02
N THR A 75 8.86 -3.47 18.98
CA THR A 75 9.58 -4.49 19.73
C THR A 75 9.30 -4.40 21.24
N LYS A 76 8.94 -5.54 21.85
CA LYS A 76 8.51 -5.68 23.26
C LYS A 76 7.26 -4.87 23.62
N ARG A 77 6.40 -4.54 22.65
CA ARG A 77 5.08 -3.94 22.90
C ARG A 77 3.99 -5.02 22.78
N PRO A 78 2.90 -4.93 23.57
CA PRO A 78 1.78 -5.87 23.50
C PRO A 78 0.86 -5.52 22.32
N VAL A 79 1.40 -5.48 21.10
CA VAL A 79 0.65 -5.14 19.88
C VAL A 79 0.57 -6.38 18.98
N PRO A 80 -0.64 -6.82 18.58
CA PRO A 80 -0.80 -7.97 17.69
C PRO A 80 -0.15 -7.74 16.32
N VAL A 81 0.41 -8.79 15.73
CA VAL A 81 1.08 -8.73 14.40
C VAL A 81 0.09 -8.28 13.33
N GLU A 82 -1.17 -8.68 13.45
CA GLU A 82 -2.28 -8.32 12.56
C GLU A 82 -2.50 -6.81 12.52
N THR A 83 -2.17 -6.10 13.60
CA THR A 83 -2.22 -4.63 13.65
C THR A 83 -1.17 -4.01 12.74
N VAL A 84 0.02 -4.61 12.67
CA VAL A 84 1.08 -4.16 11.76
C VAL A 84 0.65 -4.35 10.30
N ASP A 85 0.15 -5.53 9.97
CA ASP A 85 -0.32 -5.82 8.61
C ASP A 85 -1.50 -4.93 8.21
N ARG A 86 -2.37 -4.59 9.17
CA ARG A 86 -3.43 -3.60 8.96
C ARG A 86 -2.86 -2.21 8.67
N ILE A 87 -1.92 -1.70 9.46
CA ILE A 87 -1.30 -0.39 9.24
C ILE A 87 -0.64 -0.32 7.85
N VAL A 88 0.10 -1.36 7.46
CA VAL A 88 0.76 -1.42 6.14
C VAL A 88 -0.26 -1.38 5.01
N ARG A 89 -1.31 -2.23 5.08
CA ARG A 89 -2.37 -2.28 4.06
C ARG A 89 -3.14 -0.98 3.95
N GLU A 90 -3.51 -0.37 5.07
CA GLU A 90 -4.21 0.93 5.05
C GLU A 90 -3.32 2.04 4.48
N THR A 91 -2.04 2.04 4.82
CA THR A 91 -1.09 3.02 4.25
C THR A 91 -0.96 2.86 2.74
N GLU A 92 -0.86 1.62 2.25
CA GLU A 92 -0.80 1.33 0.81
C GLU A 92 -2.11 1.71 0.10
N ALA A 93 -3.27 1.44 0.71
CA ALA A 93 -4.56 1.87 0.18
C ALA A 93 -4.65 3.40 0.08
N GLU A 94 -4.27 4.13 1.12
CA GLU A 94 -4.25 5.59 1.08
C GLU A 94 -3.26 6.14 0.03
N MET A 95 -2.13 5.46 -0.19
CA MET A 95 -1.21 5.81 -1.28
C MET A 95 -1.89 5.66 -2.65
N LEU A 96 -2.61 4.57 -2.88
CA LEU A 96 -3.33 4.33 -4.13
C LEU A 96 -4.48 5.32 -4.34
N ASP A 97 -5.22 5.61 -3.27
CA ASP A 97 -6.37 6.53 -3.28
C ASP A 97 -5.95 8.00 -3.44
N SER A 98 -4.72 8.34 -3.04
CA SER A 98 -4.17 9.69 -3.23
C SER A 98 -4.07 10.10 -4.71
N GLY A 99 -4.12 9.15 -5.64
CA GLY A 99 -3.97 9.38 -7.08
C GLY A 99 -2.56 9.83 -7.51
N MET A 100 -1.60 9.91 -6.57
CA MET A 100 -0.22 10.27 -6.85
C MET A 100 0.52 9.10 -7.49
N SER A 101 1.21 9.33 -8.61
CA SER A 101 2.11 8.35 -9.22
C SER A 101 3.43 8.21 -8.44
N GLU A 102 3.87 9.29 -7.79
CA GLU A 102 5.07 9.34 -6.95
C GLU A 102 4.70 9.87 -5.57
N VAL A 103 4.94 9.06 -4.54
CA VAL A 103 4.63 9.41 -3.15
C VAL A 103 5.91 9.72 -2.39
N PRO A 104 6.02 10.88 -1.73
CA PRO A 104 7.15 11.17 -0.86
C PRO A 104 7.23 10.19 0.31
N SER A 105 8.43 9.69 0.62
CA SER A 105 8.67 8.87 1.82
C SER A 105 8.31 9.60 3.12
N THR A 106 8.29 10.93 3.08
CA THR A 106 7.81 11.77 4.18
C THR A 106 6.32 11.60 4.43
N TRP A 107 5.52 11.61 3.37
CA TRP A 107 4.10 11.38 3.44
C TRP A 107 3.79 10.01 4.07
N ILE A 108 4.48 8.95 3.63
CA ILE A 108 4.33 7.59 4.20
C ILE A 108 4.64 7.59 5.70
N GLY A 109 5.71 8.27 6.11
CA GLY A 109 6.11 8.38 7.51
C GLY A 109 5.05 9.07 8.37
N GLU A 110 4.49 10.18 7.90
CA GLU A 110 3.43 10.92 8.60
C GLU A 110 2.13 10.10 8.70
N THR A 111 1.71 9.43 7.63
CA THR A 111 0.54 8.52 7.64
C THR A 111 0.70 7.42 8.68
N VAL A 112 1.88 6.79 8.73
CA VAL A 112 2.18 5.72 9.69
C VAL A 112 2.25 6.24 11.12
N LEU A 113 2.82 7.43 11.33
CA LEU A 113 2.84 8.08 12.64
C LEU A 113 1.42 8.37 13.13
N GLY A 114 0.54 8.89 12.27
CA GLY A 114 -0.87 9.10 12.60
C GLY A 114 -1.54 7.81 13.09
N LYS A 115 -1.32 6.69 12.39
CA LYS A 115 -1.86 5.38 12.76
C LYS A 115 -1.24 4.82 14.05
N LEU A 116 0.07 4.98 14.24
CA LEU A 116 0.77 4.50 15.44
C LEU A 116 0.38 5.26 16.70
N ARG A 117 0.02 6.53 16.58
CA ARG A 117 -0.43 7.37 17.71
C ARG A 117 -1.63 6.74 18.43
N ASP A 118 -2.56 6.18 17.68
CA ASP A 118 -3.76 5.53 18.22
C ASP A 118 -3.51 4.08 18.69
N VAL A 119 -2.33 3.51 18.38
CA VAL A 119 -1.97 2.12 18.72
C VAL A 119 -1.07 2.05 19.95
N ASP A 120 0.05 2.77 19.95
CA ASP A 120 1.02 2.73 21.04
C ASP A 120 1.96 3.95 21.00
N ALA A 121 1.92 4.77 22.05
CA ALA A 121 2.73 5.99 22.15
C ALA A 121 4.25 5.71 22.14
N VAL A 122 4.71 4.58 22.68
CA VAL A 122 6.15 4.24 22.69
C VAL A 122 6.61 3.84 21.29
N ALA A 123 5.81 3.05 20.57
CA ALA A 123 6.07 2.70 19.19
C ALA A 123 6.04 3.91 18.27
N TYR A 124 5.10 4.83 18.48
CA TYR A 124 5.06 6.14 17.82
C TYR A 124 6.39 6.87 17.98
N ILE A 125 6.87 7.04 19.21
CA ILE A 125 8.12 7.76 19.50
C ILE A 125 9.32 7.07 18.81
N ARG A 126 9.41 5.74 18.89
CA ARG A 126 10.50 4.99 18.25
C ARG A 126 10.47 5.13 16.75
N PHE A 127 9.30 5.01 16.13
CA PHE A 127 9.16 5.20 14.69
C PHE A 127 9.51 6.64 14.30
N ALA A 128 9.02 7.61 15.07
CA ALA A 128 9.33 9.03 14.90
C ALA A 128 10.83 9.29 14.99
N SER A 129 11.56 8.63 15.89
CA SER A 129 13.02 8.83 16.04
C SER A 129 13.86 8.34 14.86
N VAL A 130 13.37 7.34 14.13
CA VAL A 130 14.04 6.86 12.90
C VAL A 130 13.64 7.71 11.70
N TYR A 131 12.42 8.25 11.74
CA TYR A 131 11.88 9.07 10.69
C TYR A 131 12.30 10.53 10.85
N ARG A 132 11.81 11.27 11.84
CA ARG A 132 12.23 12.64 12.12
C ARG A 132 13.66 12.58 12.65
N GLU A 133 14.61 13.12 11.89
CA GLU A 133 15.99 13.32 12.34
C GLU A 133 15.97 14.40 13.42
N PHE A 134 15.57 14.03 14.63
CA PHE A 134 15.45 14.96 15.75
C PHE A 134 16.84 15.54 16.02
N ARG A 135 16.97 16.84 15.83
CA ARG A 135 18.26 17.53 15.95
C ARG A 135 18.54 17.97 17.39
N ASP A 136 17.47 18.21 18.16
CA ASP A 136 17.57 18.71 19.52
C ASP A 136 16.47 18.15 20.47
N LEU A 137 16.66 18.39 21.77
CA LEU A 137 15.70 17.99 22.82
C LEU A 137 14.39 18.78 22.75
N ASP A 138 14.37 19.94 22.08
CA ASP A 138 13.17 20.75 21.95
C ASP A 138 12.23 20.22 20.87
N ASP A 139 12.76 19.62 19.79
CA ASP A 139 11.99 18.81 18.85
C ASP A 139 11.28 17.66 19.57
N TRP A 140 11.98 16.99 20.49
CA TRP A 140 11.40 15.94 21.32
C TRP A 140 10.27 16.46 22.22
N ARG A 141 10.47 17.59 22.90
CA ARG A 141 9.44 18.21 23.77
C ARG A 141 8.19 18.60 23.00
N ARG A 142 8.34 19.16 21.79
CA ARG A 142 7.21 19.47 20.91
C ARG A 142 6.43 18.22 20.55
N GLU A 143 7.12 17.11 20.27
CA GLU A 143 6.48 15.85 19.93
C GLU A 143 5.68 15.26 21.11
N PHE A 144 6.25 15.29 22.31
CA PHE A 144 5.54 14.88 23.53
C PHE A 144 4.28 15.73 23.76
N ALA A 145 4.37 17.05 23.58
CA ALA A 145 3.21 17.94 23.71
C ALA A 145 2.09 17.60 22.70
N LEU A 146 2.44 17.15 21.50
CA LEU A 146 1.46 16.69 20.51
C LEU A 146 0.78 15.39 20.95
N LEU A 147 1.44 14.51 21.71
CA LEU A 147 0.85 13.28 22.23
C LEU A 147 -0.04 13.53 23.46
N ASP A 148 0.31 14.52 24.30
CA ASP A 148 -0.43 14.89 25.50
C ASP A 148 -1.69 15.75 25.22
N SER A 149 -1.82 16.27 24.00
CA SER A 149 -2.98 17.07 23.61
C SER A 149 -4.19 16.15 23.29
N PRO A 150 -5.33 16.27 24.01
CA PRO A 150 -6.52 15.51 23.65
C PRO A 150 -6.98 15.90 22.24
N LYS A 151 -7.30 14.91 21.39
CA LYS A 151 -7.94 15.14 20.08
C LYS A 151 -9.21 15.97 20.34
N SER A 152 -9.19 17.24 19.96
CA SER A 152 -10.44 18.00 19.82
C SER A 152 -11.27 17.27 18.76
N GLU A 153 -12.44 16.77 19.17
CA GLU A 153 -13.50 16.32 18.27
C GLU A 153 -13.87 17.47 17.34
N VAL A 154 -13.18 17.56 16.21
CA VAL A 154 -13.55 18.41 15.09
C VAL A 154 -13.31 17.61 13.82
N ASP A 155 -14.19 16.67 13.55
CA ASP A 155 -14.95 16.73 12.30
C ASP A 155 -16.23 15.87 12.41
N ARG A 156 -17.23 16.33 11.68
CA ARG A 156 -18.67 15.99 11.76
C ARG A 156 -19.04 14.57 11.35
#